data_AF-A0A538P254-F1
#
_entry.id   AF-A0A538P254-F1
#
_cell.length_a   1.000
_cell.length_b   1.000
_cell.length_c   1.000
_cell.angle_alpha   90.00
_cell.angle_beta   90.00
_cell.angle_gamma   90.00
#
_symmetry.space_group_name_H-M   'P 1'
#
loop_
_entity.id
_entity.type
_entity.pdbx_description
1 polymer ?
#
loop_
_entity_poly.entity_id
_entity_poly.type
_entity_poly.pdbx_seq_one_letter_code
_entity_poly.pdbx_strand_id
1 'polypeptide(L)'
;MILGKIESVGKGDLIICLVSGGGSALIPLPVDGVSLDDLRQTTELLLRSGADIKEINCVRKHLSQISGGRLVEKTAGTDVLS
;
A
#
# COMPACT_ATOMS: atom_id res chain seq x y z
N MET A 1 -7.42 6.82 9.77
CA MET A 1 -7.15 5.89 10.89
C MET A 1 -5.68 5.41 10.94
N ILE A 2 -4.96 5.20 9.83
CA ILE A 2 -3.47 5.12 9.83
C ILE A 2 -2.82 6.29 9.11
N LEU A 3 -3.37 6.71 7.97
CA LEU A 3 -2.90 7.85 7.17
C LEU A 3 -2.84 9.16 7.96
N GLY A 4 -3.96 9.55 8.59
CA GLY A 4 -3.97 10.76 9.41
C GLY A 4 -2.97 10.74 10.57
N LYS A 5 -2.51 9.56 11.04
CA LYS A 5 -1.40 9.50 12.00
C LYS A 5 -0.07 9.76 11.31
N ILE A 6 0.18 9.12 10.17
CA ILE A 6 1.41 9.27 9.37
C ILE A 6 1.59 10.71 8.87
N GLU A 7 0.50 11.34 8.43
CA GLU A 7 0.49 12.73 7.97
C GLU A 7 0.70 13.75 9.11
N SER A 8 0.45 13.33 10.37
CA SER A 8 0.70 14.17 11.54
C SER A 8 2.14 14.11 12.06
N VAL A 9 2.97 13.21 11.53
CA VAL A 9 4.35 13.02 11.96
C VAL A 9 5.26 14.08 11.33
N GLY A 10 6.11 14.69 12.15
CA GLY A 10 6.94 15.83 11.77
C GLY A 10 8.43 15.51 11.67
N LYS A 11 9.20 16.57 11.41
CA LYS A 11 10.67 16.50 11.37
C LYS A 11 11.21 16.21 12.77
N GLY A 12 12.01 15.16 12.90
CA GLY A 12 12.62 14.72 14.17
C GLY A 12 11.87 13.59 14.87
N ASP A 13 10.70 13.20 14.38
CA ASP A 13 10.03 11.99 14.81
C ASP A 13 10.64 10.75 14.14
N LEU A 14 10.26 9.55 14.61
CA LEU A 14 10.65 8.27 14.01
C LEU A 14 9.40 7.39 13.83
N ILE A 15 9.20 6.87 12.62
CA ILE A 15 8.18 5.85 12.36
C ILE A 15 8.83 4.48 12.36
N ILE A 16 8.35 3.60 13.25
CA ILE A 16 8.76 2.19 13.29
C ILE A 16 7.63 1.33 12.69
N CYS A 17 7.89 0.74 11.54
CA CYS A 17 6.96 -0.09 10.79
C CYS A 17 7.19 -1.58 11.09
N LEU A 18 6.42 -2.14 12.03
CA LEU A 18 6.48 -3.58 12.31
C LEU A 18 5.64 -4.35 11.28
N VAL A 19 6.31 -4.92 10.26
CA VAL A 19 5.64 -5.63 9.16
C VAL A 19 5.72 -7.14 9.36
N SER A 20 4.58 -7.81 9.20
CA SER A 20 4.47 -9.27 9.15
C SER A 20 3.71 -9.74 7.91
N GLY A 21 3.62 -11.06 7.72
CA GLY A 21 2.85 -11.65 6.62
C GLY A 21 1.38 -11.22 6.66
N GLY A 22 0.80 -10.95 5.48
CA GLY A 22 -0.63 -10.61 5.33
C GLY A 22 -0.94 -9.12 5.16
N GLY A 23 0.04 -8.21 5.23
CA GLY A 23 -0.20 -6.76 5.07
C GLY A 23 -0.95 -6.37 3.79
N SER A 24 -0.73 -7.10 2.69
CA SER A 24 -1.47 -6.94 1.42
C SER A 24 -2.98 -7.14 1.52
N ALA A 25 -3.45 -7.98 2.44
CA ALA A 25 -4.86 -8.28 2.64
C ALA A 25 -5.45 -7.48 3.82
N LEU A 26 -4.62 -7.16 4.82
CA LEU A 26 -5.04 -6.44 6.02
C LEU A 26 -5.15 -4.93 5.83
N ILE A 27 -4.40 -4.35 4.88
CA ILE A 27 -4.40 -2.90 4.64
C ILE A 27 -4.54 -2.59 3.13
N PRO A 28 -5.62 -3.03 2.45
CA PRO A 28 -5.89 -2.60 1.10
C PRO A 28 -6.47 -1.18 1.16
N LEU A 29 -5.70 -0.19 0.71
CA LEU A 29 -6.21 1.17 0.56
C LEU A 29 -6.22 1.56 -0.93
N PRO A 30 -7.34 1.36 -1.63
CA PRO A 30 -7.47 1.70 -3.05
C PRO A 30 -7.20 3.18 -3.29
N VAL A 31 -6.64 3.50 -4.46
CA VAL A 31 -6.62 4.89 -4.96
C VAL A 31 -8.04 5.42 -5.19
N ASP A 32 -8.19 6.74 -5.19
CA ASP A 32 -9.48 7.38 -5.40
C ASP A 32 -10.11 6.95 -6.74
N GLY A 33 -11.41 6.66 -6.71
CA GLY A 33 -12.15 6.16 -7.88
C GLY A 33 -12.01 4.65 -8.13
N VAL A 34 -11.22 3.92 -7.33
CA VAL A 34 -11.12 2.46 -7.36
C VAL A 34 -11.75 1.89 -6.10
N SER A 35 -12.70 0.97 -6.25
CA SER A 35 -13.29 0.27 -5.11
C SER A 35 -12.44 -0.91 -4.66
N LEU A 36 -12.72 -1.44 -3.46
CA LEU A 36 -12.12 -2.70 -3.02
C LEU A 36 -12.51 -3.87 -3.93
N ASP A 37 -13.71 -3.83 -4.52
CA ASP A 37 -14.18 -4.86 -5.43
C ASP A 37 -13.41 -4.82 -6.76
N ASP A 38 -13.13 -3.62 -7.29
CA ASP A 38 -12.30 -3.46 -8.49
C ASP A 38 -10.89 -4.04 -8.29
N LEU A 39 -10.31 -3.83 -7.10
CA LEU A 39 -9.01 -4.39 -6.72
C LEU A 39 -9.05 -5.92 -6.65
N ARG A 40 -10.13 -6.50 -6.11
CA ARG A 40 -10.35 -7.95 -6.10
C ARG A 40 -10.49 -8.49 -7.53
N GLN A 41 -11.39 -7.92 -8.32
CA GLN A 41 -11.65 -8.36 -9.69
C GLN A 41 -10.38 -8.27 -10.55
N THR A 42 -9.64 -7.16 -10.45
CA THR A 42 -8.36 -7.01 -11.15
C THR A 42 -7.37 -8.10 -10.77
N THR A 43 -7.26 -8.40 -9.48
CA THR A 43 -6.35 -9.46 -8.99
C THR A 43 -6.78 -10.84 -9.51
N GLU A 44 -8.08 -11.15 -9.52
CA GLU A 44 -8.62 -12.40 -10.04
C GLU A 44 -8.39 -12.53 -11.56
N LEU A 45 -8.57 -11.45 -12.33
CA LEU A 45 -8.33 -11.44 -13.77
C LEU A 45 -6.85 -11.70 -14.11
N LEU A 46 -5.92 -11.05 -13.39
CA LEU A 46 -4.48 -11.27 -13.58
C LEU A 46 -4.05 -12.70 -13.23
N LEU A 47 -4.62 -13.27 -12.17
CA LEU A 47 -4.39 -14.68 -11.82
C LEU A 47 -4.89 -15.61 -12.94
N ARG A 48 -6.09 -15.36 -13.47
CA ARG A 48 -6.67 -16.15 -14.57
C ARG A 48 -5.92 -16.00 -15.88
N SER A 49 -5.26 -14.87 -16.11
CA SER A 49 -4.41 -14.66 -17.29
C SER A 49 -3.03 -15.31 -17.18
N GLY A 50 -2.71 -15.93 -16.03
CA GLY A 50 -1.41 -16.55 -15.80
C GLY A 50 -0.29 -15.55 -15.49
N ALA A 51 -0.63 -14.33 -15.08
CA ALA A 51 0.37 -13.35 -14.69
C ALA A 51 1.16 -13.83 -13.47
N ASP A 52 2.47 -13.61 -13.48
CA ASP A 52 3.32 -13.98 -12.37
C ASP A 52 3.14 -13.03 -11.16
N ILE A 53 3.68 -13.42 -10.01
CA ILE A 53 3.55 -12.65 -8.78
C ILE A 53 4.17 -11.24 -8.87
N LYS A 54 5.20 -11.04 -9.69
CA LYS A 54 5.83 -9.73 -9.88
C LYS A 54 4.92 -8.83 -10.70
N GLU A 55 4.31 -9.36 -11.76
CA GLU A 55 3.34 -8.66 -12.61
C GLU A 55 2.09 -8.26 -11.81
N ILE A 56 1.52 -9.21 -11.05
CA ILE A 56 0.37 -8.95 -10.18
C ILE A 56 0.70 -7.84 -9.16
N ASN A 57 1.85 -7.93 -8.50
CA ASN A 57 2.25 -6.91 -7.53
C ASN A 57 2.59 -5.56 -8.18
N CYS A 58 3.07 -5.56 -9.43
CA CYS A 58 3.28 -4.33 -10.20
C CYS A 58 1.95 -3.58 -10.33
N VAL A 59 0.90 -4.24 -10.84
CA VAL A 59 -0.43 -3.62 -10.98
C VAL A 59 -1.01 -3.23 -9.63
N ARG A 60 -1.02 -4.14 -8.65
CA ARG A 60 -1.61 -3.88 -7.32
C ARG A 60 -0.97 -2.70 -6.58
N LYS A 61 0.34 -2.47 -6.74
CA LYS A 61 1.01 -1.29 -6.16
C LYS A 61 0.47 0.02 -6.73
N HIS A 62 0.16 0.06 -8.04
CA HIS A 62 -0.37 1.26 -8.69
C HIS A 62 -1.80 1.57 -8.26
N LEU A 63 -2.59 0.55 -7.90
CA LEU A 63 -3.97 0.67 -7.42
C LEU A 63 -4.07 0.95 -5.91
N SER A 64 -2.96 1.05 -5.18
CA SER A 64 -2.93 1.24 -3.73
C SER A 64 -2.33 2.60 -3.36
N GLN A 65 -2.93 3.32 -2.40
CA GLN A 65 -2.41 4.59 -1.89
C GLN A 65 -1.19 4.45 -0.98
N ILE A 66 -0.88 3.23 -0.51
CA ILE A 66 0.14 3.01 0.53
C ILE A 66 1.21 1.98 0.15
N SER A 67 0.95 1.15 -0.86
CA SER A 67 1.91 0.14 -1.31
C SER A 67 2.99 0.75 -2.21
N GLY A 68 4.10 0.04 -2.40
CA GLY A 68 5.15 0.46 -3.33
C GLY A 68 5.91 1.72 -2.90
N GLY A 69 6.06 1.96 -1.59
CA GLY A 69 6.76 3.13 -1.06
C GLY A 69 5.86 4.34 -0.79
N ARG A 70 4.64 4.35 -1.32
CA ARG A 70 3.69 5.48 -1.20
C ARG A 70 3.31 5.86 0.24
N LEU A 71 3.38 4.92 1.17
CA LEU A 71 3.18 5.22 2.60
C LEU A 71 4.24 6.18 3.14
N VAL A 72 5.50 5.97 2.74
CA VAL A 72 6.65 6.78 3.17
C VAL A 72 6.62 8.15 2.50
N GLU A 73 6.20 8.21 1.23
CA GLU A 73 6.02 9.46 0.48
C GLU A 73 5.00 10.41 1.11
N LYS A 74 4.09 9.90 1.96
CA LYS A 74 3.11 10.69 2.69
C LYS A 74 3.61 11.26 4.02
N THR A 75 4.87 10.98 4.40
CA THR A 75 5.50 11.56 5.61
C THR A 75 6.07 12.96 5.31
N ALA A 76 6.23 13.79 6.35
CA ALA A 76 6.81 15.13 6.22
C ALA A 76 8.36 15.14 6.27
N GLY A 77 9.01 14.11 5.70
CA GLY A 77 10.47 13.96 5.73
C GLY A 77 11.01 13.36 7.04
N THR A 78 10.22 12.50 7.67
CA THR A 78 10.55 11.77 8.90
C THR A 78 11.34 10.50 8.55
N ASP A 79 12.24 10.08 9.43
CA ASP A 79 12.92 8.79 9.30
C ASP A 79 11.92 7.63 9.48
N VAL A 80 12.00 6.62 8.59
CA VAL A 80 11.17 5.42 8.64
C VAL A 80 12.08 4.20 8.74
N LEU A 81 11.89 3.43 9.81
CA LEU A 81 12.56 2.15 10.05
C LEU A 81 11.54 1.02 9.93
N SER A 82 11.84 0.01 9.10
CA SER A 82 11.00 -1.18 8.89
C SER A 82 11.74 -2.45 9.26
#